data_AF-A0A4Q3UUR8-F1
#
_entry.id   AF-A0A4Q3UUR8-F1
#
_cell.length_a   1.000
_cell.length_b   1.000
_cell.length_c   1.000
_cell.angle_alpha   90.00
_cell.angle_beta   90.00
_cell.angle_gamma   90.00
#
_symmetry.space_group_name_H-M   'P 1'
#
loop_
_entity.id
_entity.type
_entity.pdbx_description
1 polymer ?
#
loop_
_entity_poly.entity_id
_entity_poly.type
_entity_poly.pdbx_seq_one_letter_code
_entity_poly.pdbx_strand_id
1 'polypeptide(L)'
;MNFLKKIFGPAKPAIVTVNRTEHEERIRQNTDQLWTFIEEVLAGFNQQSCQCAFPRFRQIVTIDCVDYRKNFYCSETEGFIDRARKYYTTIKIENGPEAYNEEWTCNKCGSVFSYGWADFSIHVNRAFLKAKELRIEDVGALPEVPIPLFVGVFGHALPGYDQLTPVDFETYSKYITAMKE
;
A
#
# COMPACT_ATOMS: atom_id res chain seq x y z
N MET A 1 -0.10 -46.81 15.20
CA MET A 1 0.80 -45.82 15.85
C MET A 1 2.21 -46.38 15.90
N ASN A 2 3.20 -45.66 15.35
CA ASN A 2 4.58 -46.16 15.20
C ASN A 2 5.31 -46.22 16.57
N PHE A 3 5.97 -47.34 16.88
CA PHE A 3 6.61 -47.65 18.18
C PHE A 3 7.60 -46.56 18.63
N LEU A 4 8.28 -45.93 17.67
CA LEU A 4 9.23 -44.84 17.90
C LEU A 4 8.57 -43.55 18.44
N LYS A 5 7.32 -43.24 18.07
CA LYS A 5 6.59 -42.06 18.59
C LYS A 5 6.19 -42.19 20.06
N LYS A 6 6.12 -43.42 20.59
CA LYS A 6 5.82 -43.68 22.01
C LYS A 6 7.04 -43.47 22.92
N ILE A 7 8.25 -43.66 22.39
CA ILE A 7 9.50 -43.59 23.17
C ILE A 7 10.06 -42.17 23.19
N PHE A 8 9.98 -41.44 22.06
CA PHE A 8 10.68 -40.17 21.91
C PHE A 8 9.78 -38.91 21.95
N GLY A 9 8.46 -39.09 22.12
CA GLY A 9 7.50 -37.99 22.03
C GLY A 9 7.41 -37.39 20.61
N PRO A 10 6.52 -36.40 20.38
CA PRO A 10 6.53 -35.64 19.14
C PRO A 10 7.88 -34.89 19.02
N ALA A 11 8.49 -34.95 17.83
CA ALA A 11 9.70 -34.19 17.54
C ALA A 11 9.46 -32.71 17.88
N LYS A 12 10.31 -32.12 18.72
CA LYS A 12 10.25 -30.68 19.00
C LYS A 12 10.36 -29.95 17.65
N PRO A 13 9.47 -28.98 17.35
CA PRO A 13 9.59 -28.20 16.15
C PRO A 13 10.99 -27.57 16.11
N ALA A 14 11.67 -27.72 14.99
CA ALA A 14 12.96 -27.08 14.78
C ALA A 14 12.78 -25.57 14.98
N ILE A 15 13.54 -24.99 15.90
CA ILE A 15 13.59 -23.54 16.05
C ILE A 15 14.31 -23.04 14.80
N VAL A 16 13.54 -22.52 13.84
CA VAL A 16 14.09 -21.83 12.68
C VAL A 16 14.65 -20.51 13.19
N THR A 17 15.96 -20.46 13.40
CA THR A 17 16.66 -19.21 13.69
C THR A 17 16.68 -18.39 12.41
N VAL A 18 15.71 -17.50 12.24
CA VAL A 18 15.75 -16.51 11.16
C VAL A 18 16.95 -15.60 11.44
N ASN A 19 17.91 -15.54 10.52
CA ASN A 19 19.00 -14.58 10.60
C ASN A 19 18.40 -13.17 10.46
N ARG A 20 18.22 -12.49 11.60
CA ARG A 20 17.51 -11.21 11.69
C ARG A 20 18.04 -10.17 10.71
N THR A 21 19.36 -10.16 10.48
CA THR A 21 20.03 -9.24 9.57
C THR A 21 19.64 -9.48 8.10
N GLU A 22 19.51 -10.73 7.66
CA GLU A 22 19.10 -11.05 6.28
C GLU A 22 17.65 -10.66 6.00
N HIS A 23 16.78 -10.79 7.01
CA HIS A 23 15.38 -10.41 6.89
C HIS A 23 15.20 -8.89 6.80
N GLU A 24 15.88 -8.14 7.68
CA GLU A 24 15.89 -6.68 7.67
C GLU A 24 16.47 -6.13 6.35
N GLU A 25 17.56 -6.73 5.87
CA GLU A 25 18.18 -6.39 4.59
C GLU A 25 17.21 -6.60 3.42
N ARG A 26 16.50 -7.72 3.38
CA ARG A 26 15.51 -8.01 2.33
C ARG A 26 14.35 -7.01 2.34
N ILE A 27 13.84 -6.65 3.52
CA ILE A 27 12.77 -5.63 3.62
C ILE A 27 13.27 -4.29 3.08
N ARG A 28 14.50 -3.89 3.43
CA ARG A 28 15.09 -2.65 2.92
C ARG A 28 15.21 -2.68 1.39
N GLN A 29 15.79 -3.74 0.84
CA GLN A 29 15.94 -3.91 -0.61
C GLN A 29 14.60 -3.87 -1.34
N ASN A 30 13.58 -4.58 -0.84
CA ASN A 30 12.25 -4.55 -1.45
C ASN A 30 11.60 -3.16 -1.34
N THR A 31 11.82 -2.44 -0.23
CA THR A 31 11.29 -1.09 -0.03
C THR A 31 11.96 -0.10 -0.98
N ASP A 32 13.29 -0.16 -1.12
CA ASP A 32 14.05 0.67 -2.06
C ASP A 32 13.57 0.42 -3.50
N GLN A 33 13.42 -0.86 -3.87
CA GLN A 33 12.90 -1.26 -5.18
C GLN A 33 11.47 -0.74 -5.41
N LEU A 34 10.59 -0.85 -4.41
CA LEU A 34 9.24 -0.31 -4.47
C LEU A 34 9.25 1.21 -4.69
N TRP A 35 10.08 1.94 -3.96
CA TRP A 35 10.15 3.40 -4.05
C TRP A 35 10.63 3.87 -5.43
N THR A 36 11.67 3.25 -5.98
CA THR A 36 12.13 3.54 -7.35
C THR A 36 11.00 3.28 -8.36
N PHE A 37 10.33 2.13 -8.26
CA PHE A 37 9.21 1.79 -9.13
C PHE A 37 8.05 2.79 -9.03
N ILE A 38 7.69 3.22 -7.82
CA ILE A 38 6.62 4.19 -7.58
C ILE A 38 6.93 5.52 -8.27
N GLU A 39 8.17 6.00 -8.20
CA GLU A 39 8.57 7.24 -8.90
C GLU A 39 8.40 7.14 -10.41
N GLU A 40 8.89 6.04 -10.99
CA GLU A 40 8.81 5.76 -12.43
C GLU A 40 7.36 5.66 -12.90
N VAL A 41 6.53 4.90 -12.18
CA VAL A 41 5.14 4.67 -12.59
C VAL A 41 4.30 5.94 -12.45
N LEU A 42 4.52 6.74 -11.40
CA LEU A 42 3.84 8.02 -11.24
C LEU A 42 4.24 9.01 -12.34
N ALA A 43 5.51 9.02 -12.75
CA ALA A 43 5.95 9.82 -13.89
C ALA A 43 5.27 9.36 -15.19
N GLY A 44 5.20 8.05 -15.43
CA GLY A 44 4.48 7.46 -16.57
C GLY A 44 2.99 7.82 -16.58
N PHE A 45 2.31 7.69 -15.44
CA PHE A 45 0.91 8.10 -15.28
C PHE A 45 0.69 9.56 -15.62
N ASN A 46 1.58 10.46 -15.17
CA ASN A 46 1.49 11.89 -15.45
C ASN A 46 1.78 12.25 -16.91
N GLN A 47 2.64 11.47 -17.58
CA GLN A 47 2.93 11.65 -19.00
C GLN A 47 1.70 11.28 -19.84
N GLN A 48 1.09 10.12 -19.56
CA GLN A 48 -0.06 9.60 -20.31
C GLN A 48 -1.35 10.35 -20.01
N SER A 49 -1.66 10.52 -18.72
CA SER A 49 -2.88 11.17 -18.23
C SER A 49 -2.53 11.82 -16.89
N CYS A 50 -3.12 11.43 -15.77
CA CYS A 50 -2.61 11.70 -14.43
C CYS A 50 -2.95 10.52 -13.54
N GLN A 51 -2.39 10.47 -12.33
CA GLN A 51 -2.60 9.38 -11.38
C GLN A 51 -4.10 9.10 -11.12
N CYS A 52 -4.92 10.16 -11.16
CA CYS A 52 -6.37 10.08 -10.94
C CYS A 52 -7.11 9.20 -11.97
N ALA A 53 -6.54 9.00 -13.16
CA ALA A 53 -7.11 8.18 -14.24
C ALA A 53 -6.78 6.68 -14.10
N PHE A 54 -6.00 6.29 -13.09
CA PHE A 54 -5.57 4.90 -12.87
C PHE A 54 -6.31 4.31 -11.66
N PRO A 55 -7.32 3.44 -11.87
CA PRO A 55 -8.12 2.89 -10.78
C PRO A 55 -7.30 2.17 -9.71
N ARG A 56 -6.25 1.43 -10.11
CA ARG A 56 -5.37 0.69 -9.19
C ARG A 56 -4.53 1.63 -8.32
N PHE A 57 -4.08 2.77 -8.83
CA PHE A 57 -3.49 3.82 -8.01
C PHE A 57 -4.48 4.27 -6.93
N ARG A 58 -5.71 4.63 -7.32
CA ARG A 58 -6.77 5.05 -6.38
C ARG A 58 -7.07 3.98 -5.33
N GLN A 59 -7.09 2.71 -5.72
CA GLN A 59 -7.30 1.61 -4.78
C GLN A 59 -6.17 1.52 -3.75
N ILE A 60 -4.90 1.59 -4.18
CA ILE A 60 -3.76 1.48 -3.27
C ILE A 60 -3.74 2.65 -2.29
N VAL A 61 -3.86 3.89 -2.77
CA VAL A 61 -3.79 5.07 -1.88
C VAL A 61 -4.99 5.21 -0.93
N THR A 62 -6.02 4.37 -1.07
CA THR A 62 -7.20 4.36 -0.19
C THR A 62 -7.18 3.25 0.85
N ILE A 63 -6.17 2.38 0.86
CA ILE A 63 -6.04 1.35 1.89
C ILE A 63 -5.86 2.03 3.25
N ASP A 64 -6.90 1.92 4.09
CA ASP A 64 -6.98 2.57 5.39
C ASP A 64 -7.30 1.53 6.45
N CYS A 65 -6.43 1.40 7.46
CA CYS A 65 -6.55 0.36 8.49
C CYS A 65 -7.86 0.44 9.29
N VAL A 66 -8.50 1.62 9.36
CA VAL A 66 -9.83 1.80 9.97
C VAL A 66 -10.89 0.99 9.26
N ASP A 67 -10.87 1.01 7.92
CA ASP A 67 -11.87 0.35 7.09
C ASP A 67 -11.81 -1.18 7.30
N TYR A 68 -10.62 -1.69 7.60
CA TYR A 68 -10.40 -3.09 7.96
C TYR A 68 -10.66 -3.40 9.44
N ARG A 69 -10.82 -2.39 10.29
CA ARG A 69 -10.83 -2.52 11.76
C ARG A 69 -9.59 -3.23 12.29
N LYS A 70 -8.44 -2.88 11.71
CA LYS A 70 -7.12 -3.44 12.01
C LYS A 70 -6.13 -2.30 12.29
N ASN A 71 -4.93 -2.66 12.76
CA ASN A 71 -3.87 -1.71 13.10
C ASN A 71 -2.62 -2.10 12.31
N PHE A 72 -2.48 -1.55 11.11
CA PHE A 72 -1.36 -1.81 10.22
C PHE A 72 -0.95 -0.57 9.42
N TYR A 73 0.32 -0.58 9.04
CA TYR A 73 0.98 0.26 8.06
C TYR A 73 1.01 -0.47 6.71
N CYS A 74 0.87 0.23 5.59
CA CYS A 74 0.97 -0.34 4.24
C CYS A 74 2.02 0.42 3.43
N SER A 75 3.14 -0.25 3.12
CA SER A 75 4.28 0.36 2.43
C SER A 75 3.93 0.97 1.08
N GLU A 76 3.09 0.29 0.29
CA GLU A 76 2.63 0.76 -1.01
C GLU A 76 1.82 2.04 -0.91
N THR A 77 0.87 2.09 0.04
CA THR A 77 -0.02 3.24 0.27
C THR A 77 0.80 4.48 0.58
N GLU A 78 1.71 4.35 1.54
CA GLU A 78 2.52 5.44 2.06
C GLU A 78 3.52 5.93 1.00
N GLY A 79 4.18 5.00 0.30
CA GLY A 79 5.07 5.32 -0.79
C GLY A 79 4.37 6.06 -1.93
N PHE A 80 3.17 5.60 -2.34
CA PHE A 80 2.42 6.28 -3.39
C PHE A 80 1.96 7.67 -2.97
N ILE A 81 1.42 7.83 -1.76
CA ILE A 81 0.94 9.13 -1.28
C ILE A 81 2.10 10.12 -1.21
N ASP A 82 3.21 9.74 -0.56
CA ASP A 82 4.40 10.59 -0.40
C ASP A 82 4.90 11.09 -1.77
N ARG A 83 5.08 10.17 -2.73
CA ARG A 83 5.64 10.51 -4.04
C ARG A 83 4.65 11.11 -5.02
N ALA A 84 3.36 10.86 -4.84
CA ALA A 84 2.32 11.46 -5.67
C ALA A 84 2.10 12.93 -5.32
N ARG A 85 2.42 13.38 -4.09
CA ARG A 85 2.17 14.74 -3.60
C ARG A 85 2.57 15.85 -4.57
N LYS A 86 3.71 15.71 -5.28
CA LYS A 86 4.21 16.69 -6.27
C LYS A 86 3.27 16.94 -7.46
N TYR A 87 2.31 16.04 -7.72
CA TYR A 87 1.32 16.17 -8.80
C TYR A 87 0.02 16.85 -8.35
N TYR A 88 -0.04 17.31 -7.09
CA TYR A 88 -1.22 17.94 -6.49
C TYR A 88 -0.87 19.29 -5.87
N THR A 89 -1.85 20.19 -5.86
CA THR A 89 -1.87 21.36 -5.00
C THR A 89 -2.55 20.96 -3.69
N THR A 90 -1.86 21.13 -2.57
CA THR A 90 -2.33 20.69 -1.25
C THR A 90 -2.74 21.88 -0.38
N ILE A 91 -3.94 21.85 0.18
CA ILE A 91 -4.43 22.86 1.13
C ILE A 91 -4.67 22.16 2.47
N LYS A 92 -4.09 22.70 3.54
CA LYS A 92 -4.33 22.18 4.89
C LYS A 92 -5.76 22.50 5.31
N ILE A 93 -6.45 21.51 5.88
CA ILE A 93 -7.79 21.67 6.43
C ILE A 93 -7.68 21.74 7.96
N GLU A 94 -8.10 22.86 8.52
CA GLU A 94 -8.18 23.02 9.98
C GLU A 94 -9.39 22.23 10.53
N ASN A 95 -9.23 21.62 11.71
CA ASN A 95 -10.28 20.89 12.42
C ASN A 95 -10.90 19.69 11.65
N GLY A 96 -10.10 18.99 10.83
CA GLY A 96 -10.54 17.72 10.23
C GLY A 96 -10.51 16.54 11.22
N PRO A 97 -11.06 15.38 10.83
CA PRO A 97 -11.20 14.21 11.71
C PRO A 97 -9.88 13.51 12.05
N GLU A 98 -8.85 13.71 11.23
CA GLU A 98 -7.53 13.11 11.42
C GLU A 98 -6.57 14.05 12.19
N ALA A 99 -5.45 13.53 12.67
CA ALA A 99 -4.41 14.36 13.29
C ALA A 99 -3.86 15.40 12.30
N TYR A 100 -3.81 15.03 11.02
CA TYR A 100 -3.45 15.92 9.93
C TYR A 100 -4.37 15.69 8.74
N ASN A 101 -4.90 16.79 8.18
CA ASN A 101 -5.89 16.76 7.11
C ASN A 101 -5.49 17.74 6.02
N GLU A 102 -5.58 17.30 4.77
CA GLU A 102 -5.41 18.16 3.61
C GLU A 102 -6.42 17.83 2.52
N GLU A 103 -6.67 18.82 1.68
CA GLU A 103 -7.33 18.64 0.40
C GLU A 103 -6.28 18.71 -0.71
N TRP A 104 -6.25 17.68 -1.55
CA TRP A 104 -5.30 17.55 -2.65
C TRP A 104 -6.04 17.69 -3.97
N THR A 105 -5.73 18.75 -4.72
CA THR A 105 -6.30 18.99 -6.04
C THR A 105 -5.26 18.62 -7.10
N CYS A 106 -5.60 17.69 -8.00
CA CYS A 106 -4.69 17.26 -9.07
C CYS A 106 -4.39 18.43 -10.01
N ASN A 107 -3.10 18.69 -10.24
CA ASN A 107 -2.65 19.81 -11.06
C ASN A 107 -3.03 19.67 -12.55
N LYS A 108 -3.40 18.47 -13.02
CA LYS A 108 -3.71 18.20 -14.43
C LYS A 108 -5.20 18.14 -14.73
N CYS A 109 -5.98 17.42 -13.93
CA CYS A 109 -7.42 17.22 -14.20
C CYS A 109 -8.35 17.94 -13.20
N GLY A 110 -7.80 18.51 -12.12
CA GLY A 110 -8.60 19.16 -11.09
C GLY A 110 -9.44 18.21 -10.22
N SER A 111 -9.20 16.89 -10.28
CA SER A 111 -9.81 15.93 -9.34
C SER A 111 -9.36 16.26 -7.91
N VAL A 112 -10.25 16.08 -6.94
CA VAL A 112 -10.06 16.46 -5.55
C VAL A 112 -10.03 15.23 -4.65
N PHE A 113 -9.05 15.16 -3.76
CA PHE A 113 -8.86 14.08 -2.80
C PHE A 113 -8.79 14.63 -1.38
N SER A 114 -9.30 13.85 -0.43
CA SER A 114 -9.11 14.04 1.00
C SER A 114 -7.89 13.24 1.44
N TYR A 115 -6.85 13.93 1.89
CA TYR A 115 -5.74 13.32 2.58
C TYR A 115 -5.97 13.34 4.08
N GLY A 116 -5.71 12.21 4.71
CA GLY A 116 -5.78 12.04 6.15
C GLY A 116 -4.56 11.30 6.65
N TRP A 117 -3.99 11.78 7.76
CA TRP A 117 -2.91 11.11 8.45
C TRP A 117 -3.10 11.11 9.96
N ALA A 118 -2.84 9.97 10.58
CA ALA A 118 -2.84 9.84 12.03
C ALA A 118 -1.75 8.89 12.52
N ASP A 119 -1.24 9.20 13.70
CA ASP A 119 -0.36 8.33 14.46
C ASP A 119 -1.21 7.40 15.36
N PHE A 120 -0.96 6.09 15.29
CA PHE A 120 -1.63 5.09 16.13
C PHE A 120 -0.71 4.57 17.24
N SER A 121 0.59 4.43 16.94
CA SER A 121 1.61 4.02 17.88
C SER A 121 2.99 4.39 17.32
N ILE A 122 4.03 4.32 18.15
CA ILE A 122 5.44 4.60 17.80
C ILE A 122 5.90 3.92 16.50
N HIS A 123 5.24 2.82 16.09
CA HIS A 123 5.61 2.03 14.92
C HIS A 123 4.52 1.94 13.84
N VAL A 124 3.35 2.56 14.04
CA VAL A 124 2.24 2.48 13.10
C VAL A 124 1.63 3.87 12.93
N ASN A 125 1.94 4.48 11.79
CA ASN A 125 1.17 5.60 11.26
C ASN A 125 0.22 5.10 10.16
N ARG A 126 -0.83 5.87 9.89
CA ARG A 126 -1.74 5.64 8.77
C ARG A 126 -1.81 6.90 7.91
N ALA A 127 -1.68 6.72 6.60
CA ALA A 127 -2.05 7.69 5.58
C ALA A 127 -3.15 7.10 4.69
N PHE A 128 -4.07 7.94 4.23
CA PHE A 128 -4.95 7.62 3.12
C PHE A 128 -5.17 8.84 2.23
N LEU A 129 -5.54 8.61 0.98
CA LEU A 129 -5.89 9.62 0.01
C LEU A 129 -7.19 9.21 -0.72
N LYS A 130 -8.34 9.62 -0.19
CA LYS A 130 -9.68 9.23 -0.67
C LYS A 130 -10.22 10.26 -1.66
N ALA A 131 -10.65 9.83 -2.85
CA ALA A 131 -11.23 10.74 -3.83
C ALA A 131 -12.54 11.34 -3.31
N LYS A 132 -12.66 12.67 -3.35
CA LYS A 132 -13.92 13.39 -3.11
C LYS A 132 -14.65 13.65 -4.42
N GLU A 133 -13.89 14.02 -5.46
CA GLU A 133 -14.41 14.34 -6.79
C GLU A 133 -13.42 13.87 -7.86
N LEU A 134 -13.91 13.08 -8.82
CA LEU A 134 -13.13 12.63 -9.97
C LEU A 134 -13.61 13.36 -11.22
N ARG A 135 -12.68 14.02 -11.91
CA ARG A 135 -12.93 14.82 -13.12
C ARG A 135 -12.22 14.25 -14.34
N ILE A 136 -11.95 12.95 -14.33
CA ILE A 136 -11.23 12.27 -15.40
C ILE A 136 -11.76 10.86 -15.61
N GLU A 137 -11.73 10.40 -16.85
CA GLU A 137 -12.07 9.03 -17.21
C GLU A 137 -10.94 8.06 -16.88
N ASP A 138 -11.32 6.81 -16.62
CA ASP A 138 -10.39 5.75 -16.31
C ASP A 138 -9.68 5.24 -17.57
N VAL A 139 -8.36 5.19 -17.52
CA VAL A 139 -7.50 4.62 -18.57
C VAL A 139 -6.81 3.33 -18.11
N GLY A 140 -6.54 3.20 -16.81
CA GLY A 140 -5.95 1.98 -16.24
C GLY A 140 -6.97 0.86 -16.07
N ALA A 141 -6.47 -0.36 -15.88
CA ALA A 141 -7.29 -1.52 -15.56
C ALA A 141 -8.07 -1.32 -14.25
N LEU A 142 -9.20 -2.02 -14.14
CA LEU A 142 -10.01 -2.00 -12.92
C LEU A 142 -9.26 -2.66 -11.74
N PRO A 143 -9.58 -2.28 -10.49
CA PRO A 143 -8.95 -2.87 -9.32
C PRO A 143 -9.34 -4.34 -9.11
N GLU A 144 -8.44 -5.13 -8.53
CA GLU A 144 -8.66 -6.54 -8.20
C GLU A 144 -8.80 -6.74 -6.68
N VAL A 145 -9.43 -7.85 -6.28
CA VAL A 145 -9.52 -8.32 -4.89
C VAL A 145 -9.21 -9.82 -4.87
N PRO A 146 -8.27 -10.30 -4.03
CA PRO A 146 -7.48 -9.55 -3.06
C PRO A 146 -6.49 -8.58 -3.72
N ILE A 147 -6.18 -7.47 -3.04
CA ILE A 147 -5.26 -6.44 -3.54
C ILE A 147 -3.83 -6.98 -3.50
N PRO A 148 -3.12 -7.05 -4.64
CA PRO A 148 -1.71 -7.48 -4.68
C PRO A 148 -0.80 -6.43 -4.04
N LEU A 149 0.05 -6.85 -3.10
CA LEU A 149 1.07 -6.01 -2.46
C LEU A 149 2.44 -6.69 -2.54
N PHE A 150 3.51 -5.91 -2.76
CA PHE A 150 4.87 -6.43 -2.89
C PHE A 150 5.62 -6.43 -1.55
N VAL A 151 5.69 -5.28 -0.89
CA VAL A 151 6.27 -5.12 0.46
C VAL A 151 5.19 -5.41 1.50
N GLY A 152 3.98 -4.89 1.30
CA GLY A 152 2.79 -5.28 2.05
C GLY A 152 2.55 -4.50 3.34
N VAL A 153 1.92 -5.20 4.28
CA VAL A 153 1.41 -4.63 5.53
C VAL A 153 2.20 -5.08 6.76
N PHE A 154 2.37 -4.17 7.71
CA PHE A 154 3.08 -4.40 8.98
C PHE A 154 2.27 -3.83 10.13
N GLY A 155 2.23 -4.49 11.28
CA GLY A 155 1.54 -3.95 12.44
C GLY A 155 1.04 -5.00 13.41
N HIS A 156 0.17 -4.58 14.32
CA HIS A 156 -0.34 -5.41 15.41
C HIS A 156 -1.49 -6.34 14.98
N ALA A 157 -2.23 -5.95 13.93
CA ALA A 157 -3.31 -6.77 13.38
C ALA A 157 -3.38 -6.53 11.87
N LEU A 158 -3.39 -7.60 11.09
CA LEU A 158 -3.38 -7.54 9.62
C LEU A 158 -4.76 -7.91 9.03
N PRO A 159 -5.11 -7.39 7.84
CA PRO A 159 -6.24 -7.88 7.05
C PRO A 159 -6.08 -9.34 6.63
N GLY A 160 -7.17 -9.97 6.21
CA GLY A 160 -7.14 -11.34 5.68
C GLY A 160 -6.54 -11.41 4.27
N TYR A 161 -6.02 -12.59 3.90
CA TYR A 161 -5.49 -12.84 2.55
C TYR A 161 -6.54 -12.77 1.44
N ASP A 162 -7.82 -12.87 1.80
CA ASP A 162 -8.97 -12.62 0.94
C ASP A 162 -9.16 -11.13 0.61
N GLN A 163 -8.48 -10.24 1.34
CA GLN A 163 -8.54 -8.79 1.14
C GLN A 163 -7.24 -8.24 0.56
N LEU A 164 -6.09 -8.63 1.12
CA LEU A 164 -4.75 -8.20 0.70
C LEU A 164 -3.85 -9.42 0.51
N THR A 165 -3.21 -9.57 -0.64
CA THR A 165 -2.35 -10.73 -0.94
C THR A 165 -0.90 -10.30 -1.22
N PRO A 166 0.10 -10.91 -0.56
CA PRO A 166 1.49 -10.70 -0.92
C PRO A 166 1.78 -11.33 -2.28
N VAL A 167 2.53 -10.63 -3.12
CA VAL A 167 2.99 -11.08 -4.45
C VAL A 167 4.45 -10.70 -4.67
N ASP A 168 5.09 -11.28 -5.69
CA ASP A 168 6.39 -10.82 -6.13
C ASP A 168 6.33 -9.47 -6.86
N PHE A 169 7.50 -8.84 -7.05
CA PHE A 169 7.62 -7.55 -7.70
C PHE A 169 7.10 -7.55 -9.14
N GLU A 170 7.33 -8.63 -9.89
CA GLU A 170 6.91 -8.73 -11.29
C GLU A 170 5.39 -8.70 -11.40
N THR A 171 4.71 -9.48 -10.55
CA THR A 171 3.25 -9.54 -10.45
C THR A 171 2.68 -8.19 -10.03
N TYR A 172 3.27 -7.57 -9.00
CA TYR A 172 2.84 -6.25 -8.53
C TYR A 172 3.03 -5.15 -9.59
N SER A 173 4.17 -5.16 -10.29
CA SER A 173 4.47 -4.18 -11.34
C SER A 173 3.47 -4.28 -12.50
N LYS A 174 3.20 -5.51 -12.97
CA LYS A 174 2.17 -5.77 -13.98
C LYS A 174 0.78 -5.36 -13.50
N TYR A 175 0.47 -5.63 -12.23
CA TYR A 175 -0.79 -5.20 -11.63
C TYR A 175 -0.96 -3.69 -11.72
N ILE A 176 -0.03 -2.91 -11.18
CA ILE A 176 -0.15 -1.44 -11.14
C ILE A 176 -0.20 -0.80 -12.53
N THR A 177 0.56 -1.35 -13.49
CA THR A 177 0.72 -0.76 -14.83
C THR A 177 -0.30 -1.26 -15.87
N ALA A 178 -1.19 -2.19 -15.51
CA ALA A 178 -2.17 -2.74 -16.43
C ALA A 178 -3.12 -1.66 -16.96
N MET A 179 -3.38 -1.73 -18.27
CA MET A 179 -4.27 -0.83 -18.99
C MET A 179 -5.67 -1.43 -19.13
N LYS A 180 -6.67 -0.58 -19.31
CA LYS A 180 -8.03 -1.01 -19.66
C LYS A 180 -8.02 -1.73 -21.02
N GLU A 181 -8.72 -2.86 -21.10
CA GLU A 181 -8.94 -3.62 -22.34
C GLU A 181 -9.89 -2.90 -23.30
#